data_AF-A0A3A0FVM7-F1
#
_entry.id   AF-A0A3A0FVM7-F1
#
_cell.length_a   1.000
_cell.length_b   1.000
_cell.length_c   1.000
_cell.angle_alpha   90.00
_cell.angle_beta   90.00
_cell.angle_gamma   90.00
#
_symmetry.space_group_name_H-M   'P 1'
#
loop_
_entity.id
_entity.type
_entity.pdbx_description
1 polymer ?
#
loop_
_entity_poly.entity_id
_entity_poly.type
_entity_poly.pdbx_seq_one_letter_code
_entity_poly.pdbx_strand_id
1 'polypeptide(L)'
;MALAPAPRTALRTLVSAATLLALALSATSAGAALIVYDPFSHDGGPSDYLLGDESTGVNVIGGQNPTPQPTPFYAGGWIQSGGDAQAVAPGSLVYPLFPNAGGRVTDAVQFNCCSFGRSAREIAGGLGATREARTIYQSFLVDFGGQGTDDPSQFGKRAVEWYNGGIGDPALAVDLFVNHFSGVHDLTLEVTTPSGTTSALLGGGGLDLEALAGTHLVVMKFEFRPVNAANPFTPADDDVVTVYLDPTDSIEANWAPAASIAVELSDLQITHHSASTSFTFSGGGHLPASFDELRWGDTFADVTPFVPEPGTLTMIGIGVAGLAARRRGARSGDAR
;
A
#
# COMPACT_ATOMS: atom_id res chain seq x y z
N MET A 1 -58.35 13.75 40.84
CA MET A 1 -57.57 12.69 40.18
C MET A 1 -56.23 13.28 39.82
N ALA A 2 -55.22 13.09 40.66
CA ALA A 2 -53.90 13.73 40.51
C ALA A 2 -52.98 12.81 39.70
N LEU A 3 -52.49 13.27 38.55
CA LEU A 3 -51.49 12.54 37.78
C LEU A 3 -50.20 12.40 38.61
N ALA A 4 -49.75 11.16 38.78
CA ALA A 4 -48.49 10.87 39.44
C ALA A 4 -47.31 11.48 38.65
N PRO A 5 -46.35 12.14 39.32
CA PRO A 5 -45.21 12.75 38.65
C PRO A 5 -44.31 11.67 38.03
N ALA A 6 -44.04 11.80 36.73
CA ALA A 6 -43.17 10.87 36.00
C ALA A 6 -41.74 10.87 36.59
N PRO A 7 -41.06 9.71 36.66
CA PRO A 7 -39.77 9.57 37.29
C PRO A 7 -38.67 10.30 36.51
N ARG A 8 -38.13 11.37 37.13
CA ARG A 8 -37.04 12.21 36.59
C ARG A 8 -35.75 11.46 36.24
N THR A 9 -35.59 10.23 36.73
CA THR A 9 -34.45 9.35 36.47
C THR A 9 -34.41 8.83 35.04
N ALA A 10 -35.56 8.54 34.42
CA ALA A 10 -35.61 7.98 33.06
C ALA A 10 -35.10 8.96 31.99
N LEU A 11 -35.34 10.27 32.19
CA LEU A 11 -34.93 11.32 31.26
C LEU A 11 -33.40 11.49 31.25
N ARG A 12 -32.74 11.40 32.41
CA ARG A 12 -31.28 11.55 32.52
C ARG A 12 -30.53 10.42 31.83
N THR A 13 -31.02 9.19 31.95
CA THR A 13 -30.46 8.03 31.24
C THR A 13 -30.62 8.12 29.72
N LEU A 14 -31.76 8.64 29.25
CA LEU A 14 -32.00 8.83 27.81
C LEU A 14 -31.11 9.91 27.21
N VAL A 15 -30.94 11.04 27.92
CA VAL A 15 -30.03 12.12 27.47
C VAL A 15 -28.60 11.61 27.41
N SER A 16 -28.11 10.94 28.45
CA SER A 16 -26.72 10.43 28.48
C SER A 16 -26.44 9.40 27.37
N ALA A 17 -27.39 8.49 27.12
CA ALA A 17 -27.27 7.52 26.02
C ALA A 17 -27.33 8.19 24.64
N ALA A 18 -28.17 9.23 24.47
CA ALA A 18 -28.23 10.00 23.23
C ALA A 18 -26.95 10.82 23.02
N THR A 19 -26.33 11.35 24.07
CA THR A 19 -25.06 12.08 23.98
C THR A 19 -23.91 11.14 23.63
N LEU A 20 -23.83 9.95 24.24
CA LEU A 20 -22.83 8.92 23.89
C LEU A 20 -23.01 8.43 22.46
N LEU A 21 -24.25 8.21 22.02
CA LEU A 21 -24.55 7.82 20.64
C LEU A 21 -24.22 8.96 19.66
N ALA A 22 -24.53 10.21 20.02
CA ALA A 22 -24.17 11.37 19.22
C ALA A 22 -22.65 11.54 19.14
N LEU A 23 -21.90 11.37 20.23
CA LEU A 23 -20.42 11.37 20.25
C LEU A 23 -19.84 10.24 19.40
N ALA A 24 -20.42 9.04 19.44
CA ALA A 24 -20.01 7.93 18.58
C ALA A 24 -20.34 8.17 17.09
N LEU A 25 -21.43 8.88 16.79
CA LEU A 25 -21.84 9.24 15.42
C LEU A 25 -21.16 10.52 14.90
N SER A 26 -20.64 11.38 15.78
CA SER A 26 -19.96 12.63 15.46
C SER A 26 -18.45 12.58 15.69
N ALA A 27 -17.92 11.40 16.01
CA ALA A 27 -16.58 11.02 15.58
C ALA A 27 -16.61 11.00 14.05
N THR A 28 -16.54 12.19 13.45
CA THR A 28 -16.15 12.36 12.06
C THR A 28 -14.90 11.52 11.90
N SER A 29 -14.94 10.52 11.02
CA SER A 29 -13.73 9.88 10.53
C SER A 29 -12.77 11.02 10.24
N ALA A 30 -11.67 11.12 11.01
CA ALA A 30 -10.58 12.01 10.64
C ALA A 30 -10.31 11.67 9.18
N GLY A 31 -10.61 12.61 8.29
CA GLY A 31 -10.70 12.36 6.85
C GLY A 31 -9.32 12.02 6.34
N ALA A 32 -8.96 10.75 6.46
CA ALA A 32 -7.89 10.10 5.76
C ALA A 32 -8.10 10.37 4.28
N ALA A 33 -7.35 11.32 3.73
CA ALA A 33 -7.43 11.68 2.34
C ALA A 33 -6.55 10.70 1.56
N LEU A 34 -7.10 9.52 1.27
CA LEU A 34 -6.50 8.58 0.34
C LEU A 34 -6.14 9.32 -0.96
N ILE A 35 -4.83 9.49 -1.20
CA ILE A 35 -4.29 10.29 -2.31
C ILE A 35 -4.49 9.52 -3.62
N VAL A 36 -4.15 8.24 -3.59
CA VAL A 36 -4.37 7.32 -4.70
C VAL A 36 -4.87 6.00 -4.15
N TYR A 37 -5.91 5.50 -4.79
CA TYR A 37 -6.28 4.11 -4.73
C TYR A 37 -6.45 3.61 -6.15
N ASP A 38 -5.81 2.49 -6.45
CA ASP A 38 -6.07 1.73 -7.67
C ASP A 38 -6.87 0.47 -7.29
N PRO A 39 -8.21 0.57 -7.12
CA PRO A 39 -9.05 -0.60 -6.94
C PRO A 39 -9.15 -1.37 -8.25
N PHE A 40 -8.89 -2.65 -8.21
CA PHE A 40 -9.21 -3.52 -9.34
C PHE A 40 -10.72 -3.70 -9.46
N SER A 41 -11.31 -3.16 -10.53
CA SER A 41 -12.76 -3.25 -10.77
C SER A 41 -13.11 -4.47 -11.62
N HIS A 42 -14.04 -5.30 -11.14
CA HIS A 42 -14.49 -6.55 -11.76
C HIS A 42 -15.56 -6.37 -12.88
N ASP A 43 -16.21 -5.21 -12.96
CA ASP A 43 -17.54 -5.13 -13.61
C ASP A 43 -17.54 -4.55 -15.04
N GLY A 44 -16.37 -4.28 -15.64
CA GLY A 44 -16.26 -3.53 -16.90
C GLY A 44 -16.13 -4.33 -18.20
N GLY A 45 -15.86 -5.65 -18.15
CA GLY A 45 -15.25 -6.34 -19.29
C GLY A 45 -13.78 -5.93 -19.47
N PRO A 46 -13.05 -6.44 -20.49
CA PRO A 46 -11.58 -6.45 -20.55
C PRO A 46 -10.96 -5.05 -20.57
N SER A 47 -10.85 -4.50 -19.37
CA SER A 47 -10.00 -3.41 -18.92
C SER A 47 -9.27 -3.83 -17.63
N ASP A 48 -9.27 -5.15 -17.36
CA ASP A 48 -8.14 -5.87 -16.77
C ASP A 48 -6.89 -5.50 -17.58
N TYR A 49 -5.72 -5.42 -16.95
CA TYR A 49 -4.45 -5.18 -17.63
C TYR A 49 -4.42 -5.83 -19.02
N LEU A 50 -4.62 -5.04 -20.08
CA LEU A 50 -4.41 -5.58 -21.41
C LEU A 50 -2.91 -5.83 -21.50
N LEU A 51 -2.52 -6.99 -22.05
CA LEU A 51 -1.16 -7.20 -22.56
C LEU A 51 -0.75 -5.89 -23.24
N GLY A 52 0.27 -5.23 -22.70
CA GLY A 52 0.67 -3.91 -23.16
C GLY A 52 0.84 -3.95 -24.67
N ASP A 53 0.16 -3.06 -25.38
CA ASP A 53 0.46 -2.87 -26.79
C ASP A 53 1.71 -1.97 -26.84
N GLU A 54 2.87 -2.63 -26.90
CA GLU A 54 4.20 -2.01 -26.98
C GLU A 54 4.30 -0.98 -28.12
N SER A 55 3.46 -1.11 -29.16
CA SER A 55 3.44 -0.20 -30.30
C SER A 55 2.68 1.11 -30.06
N THR A 56 1.82 1.15 -29.03
CA THR A 56 0.99 2.32 -28.70
C THR A 56 1.28 2.93 -27.34
N GLY A 57 2.14 2.32 -26.51
CA GLY A 57 2.52 2.85 -25.19
C GLY A 57 1.40 2.76 -24.15
N VAL A 58 0.47 1.81 -24.33
CA VAL A 58 -0.72 1.65 -23.49
C VAL A 58 -0.61 0.37 -22.65
N ASN A 59 -0.62 0.58 -21.32
CA ASN A 59 -0.67 -0.33 -20.14
C ASN A 59 0.65 -0.83 -19.54
N VAL A 60 0.80 -0.76 -18.19
CA VAL A 60 0.65 -1.86 -17.19
C VAL A 60 0.52 -1.27 -15.75
N ILE A 61 -0.60 -1.49 -15.05
CA ILE A 61 -1.13 -0.95 -13.75
C ILE A 61 -2.26 0.05 -13.97
N GLY A 62 -3.37 -0.25 -13.30
CA GLY A 62 -4.75 0.02 -13.64
C GLY A 62 -5.07 1.48 -13.88
N GLY A 63 -6.06 1.66 -14.76
CA GLY A 63 -6.60 2.95 -15.11
C GLY A 63 -7.08 3.70 -13.88
N GLN A 64 -6.36 4.77 -13.53
CA GLN A 64 -7.04 5.94 -12.98
C GLN A 64 -8.07 6.35 -14.03
N ASN A 65 -9.35 6.08 -13.77
CA ASN A 65 -10.43 6.73 -14.48
C ASN A 65 -10.28 8.23 -14.18
N PRO A 66 -9.90 9.08 -15.17
CA PRO A 66 -9.60 10.48 -14.94
C PRO A 66 -10.90 11.29 -14.82
N THR A 67 -11.80 10.89 -13.92
CA THR A 67 -12.94 11.72 -13.53
C THR A 67 -12.48 12.73 -12.48
N PRO A 68 -12.91 14.00 -12.59
CA PRO A 68 -12.08 15.17 -12.28
C PRO A 68 -12.07 15.48 -10.78
N GLN A 69 -11.04 15.00 -10.08
CA GLN A 69 -10.62 15.49 -8.77
C GLN A 69 -9.12 15.89 -8.86
N PRO A 70 -8.65 16.82 -8.02
CA PRO A 70 -7.60 17.75 -8.40
C PRO A 70 -6.24 17.05 -8.51
N THR A 71 -5.71 17.08 -9.74
CA THR A 71 -4.40 16.57 -10.20
C THR A 71 -4.15 15.07 -9.94
N PRO A 72 -4.01 14.25 -11.00
CA PRO A 72 -3.65 12.85 -10.82
C PRO A 72 -2.25 12.79 -10.19
N PHE A 73 -2.14 12.11 -9.05
CA PHE A 73 -0.85 11.87 -8.35
C PHE A 73 0.18 11.21 -9.26
N TYR A 74 -0.27 10.43 -10.24
CA TYR A 74 0.57 9.96 -11.32
C TYR A 74 0.43 10.87 -12.53
N ALA A 75 1.57 11.33 -13.04
CA ALA A 75 1.64 12.02 -14.32
C ALA A 75 1.92 11.01 -15.44
N GLY A 76 1.54 11.40 -16.66
CA GLY A 76 1.93 10.68 -17.87
C GLY A 76 1.42 9.24 -18.00
N GLY A 77 1.87 8.60 -19.08
CA GLY A 77 1.72 7.17 -19.32
C GLY A 77 2.85 6.36 -18.68
N TRP A 78 2.83 5.06 -18.91
CA TRP A 78 3.95 4.18 -18.55
C TRP A 78 5.14 4.48 -19.46
N ILE A 79 6.32 4.62 -18.86
CA ILE A 79 7.58 4.60 -19.58
C ILE A 79 8.19 3.21 -19.46
N GLN A 80 8.80 2.74 -20.55
CA GLN A 80 9.55 1.48 -20.58
C GLN A 80 10.94 1.76 -21.14
N SER A 81 11.98 1.25 -20.48
CA SER A 81 13.36 1.29 -20.99
C SER A 81 13.93 -0.12 -20.99
N GLY A 82 14.49 -0.55 -22.11
CA GLY A 82 15.02 -1.91 -22.33
C GLY A 82 15.82 -2.49 -21.15
N GLY A 83 15.71 -3.81 -20.93
CA GLY A 83 16.24 -4.50 -19.75
C GLY A 83 15.98 -6.01 -19.77
N ASP A 84 16.32 -6.70 -18.69
CA ASP A 84 16.13 -8.16 -18.56
C ASP A 84 14.64 -8.54 -18.35
N ALA A 85 14.29 -9.82 -18.56
CA ALA A 85 12.90 -10.28 -18.55
C ALA A 85 12.18 -10.06 -17.21
N GLN A 86 11.00 -9.42 -17.24
CA GLN A 86 10.06 -9.37 -16.12
C GLN A 86 8.98 -10.44 -16.28
N ALA A 87 8.75 -11.25 -15.25
CA ALA A 87 7.58 -12.13 -15.17
C ALA A 87 6.71 -11.70 -13.99
N VAL A 88 5.65 -10.93 -14.27
CA VAL A 88 4.60 -10.63 -13.27
C VAL A 88 3.56 -11.76 -13.35
N ALA A 89 3.37 -12.48 -12.24
CA ALA A 89 2.30 -13.46 -12.14
C ALA A 89 0.98 -12.74 -12.00
N PRO A 90 -0.04 -13.14 -12.76
CA PRO A 90 -1.32 -12.49 -12.67
C PRO A 90 -2.23 -13.14 -11.62
N GLY A 91 -2.89 -12.31 -10.82
CA GLY A 91 -3.92 -12.73 -9.86
C GLY A 91 -4.21 -11.63 -8.85
N SER A 92 -5.44 -11.58 -8.36
CA SER A 92 -5.74 -10.79 -7.17
C SER A 92 -5.07 -11.46 -5.98
N LEU A 93 -4.25 -10.71 -5.26
CA LEU A 93 -3.60 -11.19 -4.05
C LEU A 93 -4.62 -11.21 -2.91
N VAL A 94 -4.66 -12.33 -2.18
CA VAL A 94 -5.54 -12.48 -1.02
C VAL A 94 -4.72 -12.24 0.24
N TYR A 95 -5.11 -11.23 1.03
CA TYR A 95 -4.60 -11.00 2.37
C TYR A 95 -5.77 -11.10 3.37
N PRO A 96 -5.60 -11.71 4.57
CA PRO A 96 -6.70 -12.05 5.48
C PRO A 96 -7.64 -10.91 5.90
N LEU A 97 -7.26 -9.66 5.62
CA LEU A 97 -7.98 -8.44 5.97
C LEU A 97 -8.34 -7.56 4.77
N PHE A 98 -7.92 -7.89 3.54
CA PHE A 98 -8.35 -7.14 2.37
C PHE A 98 -9.56 -7.82 1.73
N PRO A 99 -10.57 -7.06 1.29
CA PRO A 99 -11.58 -7.60 0.38
C PRO A 99 -10.87 -8.16 -0.85
N ASN A 100 -11.27 -9.34 -1.32
CA ASN A 100 -10.83 -9.84 -2.63
C ASN A 100 -11.44 -8.92 -3.71
N ALA A 101 -10.77 -7.81 -4.00
CA ALA A 101 -11.12 -6.87 -5.04
C ALA A 101 -10.02 -6.97 -6.11
N GLY A 102 -10.20 -7.84 -7.10
CA GLY A 102 -9.18 -8.06 -8.12
C GLY A 102 -9.58 -8.98 -9.25
N GLY A 103 -9.24 -8.55 -10.48
CA GLY A 103 -9.36 -9.33 -11.69
C GLY A 103 -8.18 -10.29 -11.85
N ARG A 104 -8.43 -11.45 -12.45
CA ARG A 104 -7.39 -12.43 -12.81
C ARG A 104 -6.99 -12.17 -14.25
N VAL A 105 -5.77 -11.67 -14.48
CA VAL A 105 -5.16 -11.77 -15.81
C VAL A 105 -4.74 -13.24 -15.98
N THR A 106 -4.91 -13.84 -17.16
CA THR A 106 -4.77 -15.31 -17.31
C THR A 106 -3.43 -15.76 -17.88
N ASP A 107 -2.55 -14.84 -18.24
CA ASP A 107 -1.34 -15.16 -19.02
C ASP A 107 -0.07 -14.76 -18.25
N ALA A 108 0.70 -15.77 -17.81
CA ALA A 108 2.09 -15.59 -17.40
C ALA A 108 2.96 -15.69 -18.67
N VAL A 109 3.61 -14.60 -19.06
CA VAL A 109 4.38 -14.60 -20.30
C VAL A 109 5.87 -14.76 -20.02
N GLN A 110 6.32 -16.01 -20.04
CA GLN A 110 7.73 -16.37 -19.97
C GLN A 110 8.32 -16.31 -21.38
N PHE A 111 9.01 -15.22 -21.72
CA PHE A 111 9.58 -15.04 -23.05
C PHE A 111 11.08 -15.32 -23.08
N ASN A 112 11.52 -16.08 -24.09
CA ASN A 112 12.88 -16.61 -24.20
C ASN A 112 13.76 -15.84 -25.21
N CYS A 113 13.32 -14.69 -25.73
CA CYS A 113 13.98 -14.05 -26.88
C CYS A 113 14.02 -12.52 -26.92
N CYS A 114 13.45 -11.79 -25.96
CA CYS A 114 13.44 -10.33 -25.98
C CYS A 114 13.85 -9.77 -24.61
N SER A 115 14.72 -8.75 -24.62
CA SER A 115 15.02 -7.93 -23.44
C SER A 115 13.78 -7.08 -23.13
N PHE A 116 13.05 -7.38 -22.06
CA PHE A 116 11.91 -6.57 -21.64
C PHE A 116 12.39 -5.41 -20.79
N GLY A 117 11.98 -4.20 -21.17
CA GLY A 117 12.29 -3.06 -20.35
C GLY A 117 11.58 -3.11 -19.00
N ARG A 118 12.21 -2.55 -17.96
CA ARG A 118 11.47 -2.23 -16.74
C ARG A 118 10.42 -1.19 -17.10
N SER A 119 9.29 -1.21 -16.41
CA SER A 119 8.17 -0.29 -16.61
C SER A 119 7.95 0.54 -15.36
N ALA A 120 7.68 1.83 -15.49
CA ALA A 120 7.48 2.77 -14.39
C ALA A 120 6.54 3.88 -14.82
N ARG A 121 5.91 4.52 -13.83
CA ARG A 121 5.00 5.63 -14.03
C ARG A 121 5.47 6.84 -13.27
N GLU A 122 5.41 8.00 -13.91
CA GLU A 122 5.80 9.27 -13.32
C GLU A 122 4.84 9.64 -12.18
N ILE A 123 5.40 10.08 -11.05
CA ILE A 123 4.68 10.70 -9.95
C ILE A 123 4.64 12.21 -10.24
N ALA A 124 3.45 12.78 -10.30
CA ALA A 124 3.23 14.18 -10.62
C ALA A 124 3.99 15.10 -9.65
N GLY A 125 4.97 15.83 -10.18
CA GLY A 125 5.84 16.73 -9.39
C GLY A 125 6.94 16.03 -8.60
N GLY A 126 7.00 14.70 -8.62
CA GLY A 126 7.91 13.88 -7.82
C GLY A 126 7.69 14.01 -6.31
N LEU A 127 8.39 13.17 -5.56
CA LEU A 127 8.51 13.21 -4.11
C LEU A 127 9.92 13.67 -3.74
N GLY A 128 10.07 14.45 -2.67
CA GLY A 128 11.35 15.03 -2.23
C GLY A 128 11.87 16.21 -3.07
N ALA A 129 11.38 16.40 -4.30
CA ALA A 129 11.87 17.44 -5.21
C ALA A 129 11.61 18.88 -4.73
N THR A 130 10.49 19.12 -4.03
CA THR A 130 10.09 20.46 -3.58
C THR A 130 10.84 20.93 -2.33
N ARG A 131 11.63 20.05 -1.68
CA ARG A 131 12.38 20.31 -0.44
C ARG A 131 11.50 20.83 0.72
N GLU A 132 10.20 20.64 0.63
CA GLU A 132 9.26 20.87 1.72
C GLU A 132 9.16 19.61 2.57
N ALA A 133 8.98 19.79 3.88
CA ALA A 133 8.77 18.67 4.79
C ALA A 133 7.48 17.93 4.40
N ARG A 134 7.58 16.64 4.12
CA ARG A 134 6.43 15.82 3.74
C ARG A 134 6.60 14.39 4.24
N THR A 135 5.57 13.86 4.88
CA THR A 135 5.45 12.43 5.12
C THR A 135 4.40 11.89 4.17
N ILE A 136 4.74 10.83 3.45
CA ILE A 136 3.80 10.12 2.59
C ILE A 136 3.95 8.61 2.83
N TYR A 137 2.83 7.92 2.81
CA TYR A 137 2.75 6.49 2.96
C TYR A 137 2.34 5.85 1.64
N GLN A 138 2.89 4.68 1.39
CA GLN A 138 2.49 3.79 0.32
C GLN A 138 2.17 2.44 0.94
N SER A 139 1.12 1.76 0.48
CA SER A 139 0.97 0.33 0.74
C SER A 139 0.70 -0.43 -0.53
N PHE A 140 1.00 -1.72 -0.49
CA PHE A 140 0.66 -2.67 -1.53
C PHE A 140 0.67 -4.08 -0.96
N LEU A 141 -0.08 -4.97 -1.59
CA LEU A 141 0.06 -6.40 -1.41
C LEU A 141 1.12 -6.91 -2.36
N VAL A 142 1.98 -7.78 -1.87
CA VAL A 142 3.02 -8.44 -2.67
C VAL A 142 3.11 -9.91 -2.26
N ASP A 143 3.19 -10.78 -3.25
CA ASP A 143 3.70 -12.14 -3.07
C ASP A 143 5.03 -12.16 -3.80
N PHE A 144 6.12 -12.35 -3.06
CA PHE A 144 7.45 -12.44 -3.65
C PHE A 144 7.63 -13.76 -4.41
N GLY A 145 6.61 -14.60 -4.54
CA GLY A 145 6.63 -15.88 -5.22
C GLY A 145 7.33 -16.95 -4.39
N GLY A 146 7.04 -18.21 -4.70
CA GLY A 146 7.72 -19.36 -4.10
C GLY A 146 9.05 -19.70 -4.77
N GLN A 147 9.95 -20.30 -3.98
CA GLN A 147 11.02 -21.13 -4.50
C GLN A 147 10.37 -22.34 -5.19
N GLY A 148 10.74 -22.59 -6.45
CA GLY A 148 10.26 -23.77 -7.18
C GLY A 148 10.97 -25.04 -6.74
N THR A 149 11.06 -26.04 -7.62
CA THR A 149 11.89 -27.23 -7.39
C THR A 149 13.38 -27.01 -7.69
N ASP A 150 13.71 -25.83 -8.22
CA ASP A 150 15.06 -25.45 -8.63
C ASP A 150 15.92 -24.99 -7.45
N ASP A 151 17.24 -24.99 -7.63
CA ASP A 151 18.19 -24.57 -6.59
C ASP A 151 17.92 -23.10 -6.21
N PRO A 152 17.92 -22.74 -4.90
CA PRO A 152 17.82 -21.35 -4.47
C PRO A 152 18.73 -20.39 -5.24
N SER A 153 19.93 -20.81 -5.67
CA SER A 153 20.84 -19.97 -6.45
C SER A 153 20.40 -19.68 -7.89
N GLN A 154 19.30 -20.27 -8.37
CA GLN A 154 18.81 -20.14 -9.75
C GLN A 154 17.71 -19.08 -9.90
N PHE A 155 17.21 -18.53 -8.80
CA PHE A 155 16.39 -17.32 -8.83
C PHE A 155 17.30 -16.07 -8.88
N GLY A 156 16.87 -15.05 -9.61
CA GLY A 156 17.64 -13.82 -9.77
C GLY A 156 17.31 -12.74 -8.76
N LYS A 157 16.31 -11.92 -9.07
CA LYS A 157 15.89 -10.77 -8.26
C LYS A 157 14.39 -10.59 -8.35
N ARG A 158 13.73 -10.34 -7.22
CA ARG A 158 12.30 -10.03 -7.14
C ARG A 158 12.16 -8.79 -6.27
N ALA A 159 11.52 -7.76 -6.79
CA ALA A 159 11.68 -6.42 -6.29
C ALA A 159 10.47 -5.51 -6.57
N VAL A 160 10.24 -4.55 -5.69
CA VAL A 160 9.45 -3.35 -5.97
C VAL A 160 10.41 -2.17 -5.96
N GLU A 161 10.39 -1.37 -7.03
CA GLU A 161 11.43 -0.37 -7.30
C GLU A 161 10.82 1.04 -7.44
N TRP A 162 11.58 2.05 -7.05
CA TRP A 162 11.27 3.47 -7.24
C TRP A 162 12.48 4.18 -7.80
N TYR A 163 12.27 5.12 -8.72
CA TYR A 163 13.35 5.77 -9.46
C TYR A 163 13.38 7.27 -9.23
N ASN A 164 14.59 7.81 -9.19
CA ASN A 164 14.87 9.23 -9.31
C ASN A 164 15.28 9.57 -10.75
N GLY A 165 14.31 9.58 -11.64
CA GLY A 165 14.50 9.78 -13.07
C GLY A 165 13.65 8.79 -13.84
N GLY A 166 13.80 8.78 -15.16
CA GLY A 166 13.21 7.74 -15.99
C GLY A 166 13.90 6.40 -15.79
N ILE A 167 13.28 5.32 -16.25
CA ILE A 167 13.88 3.98 -16.25
C ILE A 167 15.11 3.97 -17.16
N GLY A 168 16.17 3.29 -16.71
CA GLY A 168 17.46 3.24 -17.42
C GLY A 168 18.41 4.36 -17.01
N ASP A 169 17.93 5.32 -16.22
CA ASP A 169 18.80 6.17 -15.40
C ASP A 169 19.44 5.30 -14.29
N PRO A 170 20.75 5.37 -14.04
CA PRO A 170 21.39 4.70 -12.89
C PRO A 170 20.77 5.09 -11.54
N ALA A 171 19.93 6.11 -11.48
CA ALA A 171 19.29 6.62 -10.28
C ALA A 171 18.06 5.80 -9.81
N LEU A 172 18.22 4.49 -9.60
CA LEU A 172 17.31 3.73 -8.74
C LEU A 172 17.34 4.38 -7.36
N ALA A 173 16.19 4.78 -6.81
CA ALA A 173 16.11 5.56 -5.58
C ALA A 173 15.82 4.69 -4.37
N VAL A 174 14.83 3.80 -4.50
CA VAL A 174 14.44 2.87 -3.45
C VAL A 174 14.18 1.51 -4.09
N ASP A 175 14.58 0.45 -3.40
CA ASP A 175 14.39 -0.92 -3.83
C ASP A 175 14.02 -1.79 -2.62
N LEU A 176 12.93 -2.53 -2.72
CA LEU A 176 12.55 -3.55 -1.76
C LEU A 176 12.62 -4.90 -2.45
N PHE A 177 13.64 -5.69 -2.15
CA PHE A 177 13.96 -6.86 -2.96
C PHE A 177 14.54 -8.05 -2.19
N VAL A 178 14.47 -9.20 -2.85
CA VAL A 178 15.35 -10.36 -2.62
C VAL A 178 16.17 -10.55 -3.90
N ASN A 179 17.48 -10.83 -3.81
CA ASN A 179 18.35 -11.01 -4.98
C ASN A 179 19.49 -12.01 -4.72
N HIS A 180 19.26 -13.26 -5.13
CA HIS A 180 20.23 -14.34 -4.94
C HIS A 180 21.49 -14.19 -5.80
N PHE A 181 21.46 -13.49 -6.95
CA PHE A 181 22.68 -13.25 -7.74
C PHE A 181 23.67 -12.32 -7.07
N SER A 182 23.16 -11.37 -6.28
CA SER A 182 24.01 -10.52 -5.44
C SER A 182 24.41 -11.17 -4.11
N GLY A 183 23.96 -12.40 -3.82
CA GLY A 183 24.13 -13.04 -2.52
C GLY A 183 23.22 -12.46 -1.42
N VAL A 184 22.20 -11.69 -1.82
CA VAL A 184 21.20 -11.10 -0.92
C VAL A 184 20.00 -12.04 -0.87
N HIS A 185 20.05 -12.96 0.09
CA HIS A 185 19.06 -14.03 0.24
C HIS A 185 17.82 -13.63 1.04
N ASP A 186 17.93 -12.53 1.79
CA ASP A 186 16.87 -12.01 2.64
C ASP A 186 16.23 -10.76 2.04
N LEU A 187 14.97 -10.51 2.36
CA LEU A 187 14.25 -9.29 2.00
C LEU A 187 15.01 -8.08 2.53
N THR A 188 15.39 -7.21 1.61
CA THR A 188 16.27 -6.08 1.86
C THR A 188 15.62 -4.81 1.33
N LEU A 189 15.64 -3.77 2.17
CA LEU A 189 15.40 -2.40 1.75
C LEU A 189 16.74 -1.80 1.36
N GLU A 190 16.83 -1.24 0.17
CA GLU A 190 17.97 -0.45 -0.29
C GLU A 190 17.49 0.93 -0.72
N VAL A 191 18.24 1.95 -0.33
CA VAL A 191 18.01 3.34 -0.72
C VAL A 191 19.30 3.85 -1.34
N THR A 192 19.19 4.36 -2.56
CA THR A 192 20.30 4.89 -3.33
C THR A 192 20.03 6.34 -3.67
N THR A 193 20.97 7.22 -3.34
CA THR A 193 20.91 8.64 -3.63
C THR A 193 22.26 9.12 -4.21
N PRO A 194 22.38 10.38 -4.64
CA PRO A 194 23.67 10.91 -5.09
C PRO A 194 24.79 10.81 -4.05
N SER A 195 24.46 10.76 -2.76
CA SER A 195 25.41 10.64 -1.67
C SER A 195 25.85 9.20 -1.38
N GLY A 196 25.09 8.19 -1.79
CA GLY A 196 25.50 6.79 -1.72
C GLY A 196 24.33 5.80 -1.68
N THR A 197 24.66 4.54 -1.43
CA THR A 197 23.70 3.45 -1.27
C THR A 197 23.77 2.92 0.16
N THR A 198 22.61 2.80 0.80
CA THR A 198 22.46 2.19 2.12
C THR A 198 21.43 1.08 2.03
N SER A 199 21.66 -0.05 2.71
CA SER A 199 20.73 -1.17 2.75
C SER A 199 20.52 -1.70 4.16
N ALA A 200 19.35 -2.28 4.39
CA ALA A 200 18.94 -2.88 5.65
C ALA A 200 18.09 -4.13 5.41
N LEU A 201 18.41 -5.22 6.11
CA LEU A 201 17.59 -6.42 6.12
C LEU A 201 16.29 -6.16 6.88
N LEU A 202 15.16 -6.58 6.31
CA LEU A 202 13.88 -6.49 6.99
C LEU A 202 13.81 -7.50 8.14
N GLY A 203 13.31 -7.07 9.29
CA GLY A 203 13.22 -7.88 10.50
C GLY A 203 14.57 -8.30 11.10
N GLY A 204 15.67 -7.74 10.61
CA GLY A 204 17.03 -8.17 10.96
C GLY A 204 17.53 -9.40 10.17
N GLY A 205 16.83 -9.82 9.11
CA GLY A 205 17.18 -10.95 8.24
C GLY A 205 16.28 -12.17 8.44
N GLY A 206 16.58 -13.25 7.69
CA GLY A 206 15.82 -14.50 7.72
C GLY A 206 14.46 -14.45 7.01
N LEU A 207 14.22 -13.41 6.22
CA LEU A 207 13.05 -13.27 5.35
C LEU A 207 13.44 -13.65 3.91
N ASP A 208 13.80 -14.92 3.72
CA ASP A 208 14.08 -15.47 2.40
C ASP A 208 12.78 -15.81 1.64
N LEU A 209 12.88 -16.33 0.41
CA LEU A 209 11.70 -16.67 -0.39
C LEU A 209 10.80 -17.75 0.24
N GLU A 210 11.33 -18.62 1.11
CA GLU A 210 10.51 -19.60 1.81
C GLU A 210 9.73 -18.93 2.94
N ALA A 211 10.38 -18.04 3.69
CA ALA A 211 9.75 -17.24 4.74
C ALA A 211 8.74 -16.22 4.19
N LEU A 212 8.93 -15.75 2.95
CA LEU A 212 8.04 -14.84 2.23
C LEU A 212 6.95 -15.55 1.42
N ALA A 213 6.72 -16.84 1.66
CA ALA A 213 5.70 -17.58 0.92
C ALA A 213 4.30 -17.03 1.24
N GLY A 214 3.64 -16.50 0.21
CA GLY A 214 2.26 -16.00 0.27
C GLY A 214 2.16 -14.49 0.13
N THR A 215 0.97 -13.97 0.36
CA THR A 215 0.69 -12.53 0.27
C THR A 215 1.11 -11.81 1.54
N HIS A 216 1.90 -10.75 1.37
CA HIS A 216 2.28 -9.82 2.43
C HIS A 216 1.72 -8.43 2.18
N LEU A 217 1.30 -7.75 3.24
CA LEU A 217 1.02 -6.31 3.20
C LEU A 217 2.31 -5.57 3.51
N VAL A 218 2.80 -4.79 2.55
CA VAL A 218 3.91 -3.86 2.79
C VAL A 218 3.35 -2.47 2.95
N VAL A 219 3.79 -1.77 4.00
CA VAL A 219 3.56 -0.33 4.16
C VAL A 219 4.89 0.37 4.22
N MET A 220 5.13 1.28 3.27
CA MET A 220 6.31 2.13 3.23
C MET A 220 5.93 3.54 3.66
N LYS A 221 6.81 4.16 4.43
CA LYS A 221 6.73 5.54 4.88
C LYS A 221 7.96 6.27 4.38
N PHE A 222 7.73 7.36 3.67
CA PHE A 222 8.77 8.26 3.19
C PHE A 222 8.64 9.58 3.96
N GLU A 223 9.63 9.91 4.77
CA GLU A 223 9.73 11.18 5.49
C GLU A 223 10.76 12.06 4.80
N PHE A 224 10.30 12.98 3.96
CA PHE A 224 11.12 14.02 3.36
C PHE A 224 11.26 15.17 4.37
N ARG A 225 12.50 15.54 4.68
CA ARG A 225 12.81 16.63 5.60
C ARG A 225 13.08 17.91 4.81
N PRO A 226 12.79 19.08 5.42
CA PRO A 226 13.09 20.34 4.77
C PRO A 226 14.61 20.53 4.75
N VAL A 227 15.14 21.01 3.62
CA VAL A 227 16.51 21.53 3.64
C VAL A 227 16.55 22.77 4.54
N ASN A 228 17.63 22.96 5.27
CA ASN A 228 17.77 24.15 6.10
C ASN A 228 17.69 25.41 5.23
N ALA A 229 16.70 26.28 5.47
CA ALA A 229 16.50 27.51 4.69
C ALA A 229 17.72 28.45 4.75
N ALA A 230 18.53 28.38 5.82
CA ALA A 230 19.75 29.16 5.98
C ALA A 230 20.95 28.54 5.26
N ASN A 231 20.95 27.23 5.01
CA ASN A 231 21.95 26.55 4.19
C ASN A 231 21.33 25.36 3.43
N PRO A 232 20.97 25.52 2.15
CA PRO A 232 20.36 24.44 1.36
C PRO A 232 21.29 23.26 1.07
N PHE A 233 22.53 23.29 1.59
CA PHE A 233 23.55 22.24 1.53
C PHE A 233 23.84 21.62 2.90
N THR A 234 23.13 22.01 3.96
CA THR A 234 23.18 21.34 5.26
C THR A 234 21.75 20.95 5.60
N PRO A 235 21.38 19.67 5.52
CA PRO A 235 20.07 19.22 5.98
C PRO A 235 19.90 19.64 7.43
N ALA A 236 18.67 20.03 7.78
CA ALA A 236 18.34 20.15 9.18
C ALA A 236 18.27 18.76 9.84
N ASP A 237 17.80 17.76 9.09
CA ASP A 237 17.55 16.38 9.50
C ASP A 237 17.65 15.46 8.26
N ASP A 238 17.84 14.16 8.46
CA ASP A 238 17.91 13.16 7.37
C ASP A 238 16.52 12.79 6.83
N ASP A 239 16.42 12.52 5.52
CA ASP A 239 15.21 11.86 5.00
C ASP A 239 15.14 10.43 5.54
N VAL A 240 13.94 9.87 5.72
CA VAL A 240 13.80 8.51 6.28
C VAL A 240 12.87 7.67 5.43
N VAL A 241 13.33 6.49 5.03
CA VAL A 241 12.50 5.44 4.43
C VAL A 241 12.29 4.36 5.46
N THR A 242 11.03 4.10 5.81
CA THR A 242 10.65 3.10 6.81
C THR A 242 9.70 2.09 6.20
N VAL A 243 9.91 0.80 6.47
CA VAL A 243 9.05 -0.29 6.00
C VAL A 243 8.43 -1.01 7.18
N TYR A 244 7.13 -1.24 7.09
CA TYR A 244 6.35 -2.11 7.96
C TYR A 244 5.89 -3.31 7.15
N LEU A 245 5.99 -4.50 7.75
CA LEU A 245 5.59 -5.75 7.11
C LEU A 245 4.41 -6.36 7.89
N ASP A 246 3.36 -6.68 7.16
CA ASP A 246 2.13 -7.31 7.64
C ASP A 246 1.42 -6.59 8.80
N PRO A 247 1.25 -5.25 8.77
CA PRO A 247 0.44 -4.60 9.79
C PRO A 247 -1.01 -5.08 9.72
N THR A 248 -1.61 -5.35 10.87
CA THR A 248 -2.98 -5.86 11.01
C THR A 248 -3.99 -4.83 11.50
N ASP A 249 -3.54 -3.61 11.81
CA ASP A 249 -4.38 -2.48 12.18
C ASP A 249 -3.88 -1.17 11.57
N SER A 250 -4.63 -0.09 11.78
CA SER A 250 -4.32 1.24 11.24
C SER A 250 -3.61 2.17 12.21
N ILE A 251 -3.01 1.63 13.28
CA ILE A 251 -2.37 2.40 14.34
C ILE A 251 -0.86 2.22 14.25
N GLU A 252 -0.15 3.16 13.60
CA GLU A 252 1.31 3.07 13.37
C GLU A 252 2.10 2.75 14.64
N ALA A 253 1.73 3.35 15.78
CA ALA A 253 2.40 3.16 17.06
C ALA A 253 2.35 1.71 17.61
N ASN A 254 1.45 0.87 17.10
CA ASN A 254 1.38 -0.54 17.47
C ASN A 254 2.45 -1.40 16.77
N TRP A 255 3.12 -0.85 15.74
CA TRP A 255 4.03 -1.59 14.87
C TRP A 255 5.46 -1.07 15.00
N ALA A 256 6.38 -2.00 15.24
CA ALA A 256 7.79 -1.72 15.06
C ALA A 256 8.13 -1.77 13.55
N PRO A 257 8.96 -0.84 13.03
CA PRO A 257 9.47 -0.96 11.69
C PRO A 257 10.21 -2.27 11.45
N ALA A 258 9.96 -2.90 10.30
CA ALA A 258 10.75 -4.03 9.82
C ALA A 258 12.14 -3.56 9.35
N ALA A 259 12.22 -2.38 8.73
CA ALA A 259 13.47 -1.72 8.39
C ALA A 259 13.27 -0.20 8.41
N SER A 260 14.34 0.55 8.67
CA SER A 260 14.37 2.01 8.56
C SER A 260 15.76 2.47 8.15
N ILE A 261 15.84 3.30 7.12
CA ILE A 261 17.07 3.88 6.60
C ILE A 261 16.94 5.40 6.66
N ALA A 262 17.86 6.03 7.38
CA ALA A 262 18.09 7.46 7.31
C ALA A 262 19.04 7.76 6.14
N VAL A 263 18.63 8.71 5.31
CA VAL A 263 19.36 9.18 4.13
C VAL A 263 19.98 10.51 4.49
N GLU A 264 21.30 10.49 4.67
CA GLU A 264 22.06 11.70 4.91
C GLU A 264 21.84 12.69 3.76
N LEU A 265 21.98 13.98 4.05
CA LEU A 265 21.90 15.04 3.02
C LEU A 265 20.50 15.37 2.46
N SER A 266 19.44 14.70 2.92
CA SER A 266 18.06 14.88 2.43
C SER A 266 17.97 14.98 0.90
N ASP A 267 18.70 14.09 0.23
CA ASP A 267 18.79 14.05 -1.22
C ASP A 267 17.95 12.93 -1.83
N LEU A 268 17.03 12.34 -1.05
CA LEU A 268 16.09 11.36 -1.56
C LEU A 268 15.06 12.06 -2.46
N GLN A 269 15.00 11.62 -3.71
CA GLN A 269 14.02 12.08 -4.67
C GLN A 269 13.42 10.86 -5.37
N ILE A 270 12.11 10.87 -5.56
CA ILE A 270 11.40 9.80 -6.25
C ILE A 270 10.50 10.44 -7.29
N THR A 271 10.80 10.25 -8.56
CA THR A 271 9.99 10.79 -9.65
C THR A 271 9.15 9.73 -10.34
N HIS A 272 9.50 8.45 -10.19
CA HIS A 272 8.74 7.36 -10.81
C HIS A 272 8.59 6.17 -9.87
N HIS A 273 7.47 5.48 -10.00
CA HIS A 273 7.18 4.21 -9.34
C HIS A 273 7.20 3.09 -10.37
N SER A 274 8.03 2.06 -10.15
CA SER A 274 8.12 0.90 -11.02
C SER A 274 6.89 0.00 -10.92
N ALA A 275 6.63 -0.75 -11.98
CA ALA A 275 5.95 -2.03 -11.84
C ALA A 275 6.86 -3.01 -11.07
N SER A 276 6.28 -3.94 -10.32
CA SER A 276 7.03 -5.01 -9.66
C SER A 276 7.93 -5.73 -10.65
N THR A 277 9.20 -5.88 -10.30
CA THR A 277 10.25 -6.44 -11.13
C THR A 277 10.56 -7.85 -10.64
N SER A 278 10.46 -8.85 -11.53
CA SER A 278 10.77 -10.25 -11.19
C SER A 278 11.62 -10.87 -12.30
N PHE A 279 12.86 -11.20 -11.94
CA PHE A 279 13.85 -11.89 -12.75
C PHE A 279 14.03 -13.32 -12.23
N THR A 280 13.61 -14.29 -13.03
CA THR A 280 13.81 -15.72 -12.77
C THR A 280 14.54 -16.33 -13.96
N PHE A 281 15.63 -17.05 -13.72
CA PHE A 281 16.25 -17.83 -14.78
C PHE A 281 15.41 -19.08 -15.05
N SER A 282 15.48 -19.58 -16.27
CA SER A 282 14.66 -20.67 -16.77
C SER A 282 14.79 -21.92 -15.91
N GLY A 283 13.66 -22.38 -15.40
CA GLY A 283 13.51 -23.58 -14.57
C GLY A 283 12.02 -23.85 -14.36
N GLY A 284 11.64 -25.12 -14.31
CA GLY A 284 10.23 -25.51 -14.20
C GLY A 284 9.80 -25.47 -12.75
N GLY A 285 8.99 -24.49 -12.34
CA GLY A 285 8.30 -24.53 -11.04
C GLY A 285 8.42 -23.29 -10.17
N HIS A 286 9.16 -22.25 -10.57
CA HIS A 286 9.09 -20.97 -9.86
C HIS A 286 7.70 -20.35 -10.00
N LEU A 287 7.11 -19.97 -8.87
CA LEU A 287 5.92 -19.11 -8.87
C LEU A 287 6.41 -17.67 -9.08
N PRO A 288 5.90 -16.92 -10.07
CA PRO A 288 6.35 -15.56 -10.28
C PRO A 288 5.83 -14.66 -9.16
N ALA A 289 6.51 -13.53 -8.93
CA ALA A 289 6.02 -12.53 -7.99
C ALA A 289 4.72 -11.90 -8.50
N SER A 290 3.87 -11.45 -7.58
CA SER A 290 2.66 -10.68 -7.88
C SER A 290 2.52 -9.49 -6.96
N PHE A 291 1.73 -8.51 -7.40
CA PHE A 291 1.60 -7.20 -6.76
C PHE A 291 0.17 -6.68 -6.96
N ASP A 292 -0.45 -6.15 -5.91
CA ASP A 292 -1.87 -5.75 -5.88
C ASP A 292 -2.11 -4.62 -4.85
N GLU A 293 -3.31 -4.03 -4.83
CA GLU A 293 -3.85 -3.12 -3.79
C GLU A 293 -2.94 -1.91 -3.46
N LEU A 294 -2.40 -1.28 -4.50
CA LEU A 294 -1.55 -0.10 -4.35
C LEU A 294 -2.35 1.11 -3.82
N ARG A 295 -1.86 1.69 -2.72
CA ARG A 295 -2.42 2.88 -2.08
C ARG A 295 -1.33 3.90 -1.78
N TRP A 296 -1.69 5.17 -1.87
CA TRP A 296 -0.88 6.29 -1.39
C TRP A 296 -1.72 7.16 -0.46
N GLY A 297 -1.13 7.59 0.65
CA GLY A 297 -1.82 8.38 1.67
C GLY A 297 -0.86 9.27 2.45
N ASP A 298 -1.40 10.22 3.19
CA ASP A 298 -0.62 11.11 4.06
C ASP A 298 -0.49 10.53 5.49
N THR A 299 -1.27 9.49 5.83
CA THR A 299 -1.18 8.78 7.11
C THR A 299 -1.07 7.27 6.96
N PHE A 300 -0.54 6.60 7.98
CA PHE A 300 -0.49 5.14 8.05
C PHE A 300 -1.89 4.51 7.93
N ALA A 301 -2.92 5.16 8.49
CA ALA A 301 -4.30 4.71 8.43
C ALA A 301 -4.94 4.84 7.04
N ASP A 302 -4.40 5.70 6.17
CA ASP A 302 -4.91 5.89 4.81
C ASP A 302 -4.57 4.68 3.92
N VAL A 303 -3.41 4.07 4.17
CA VAL A 303 -2.87 2.98 3.33
C VAL A 303 -3.06 1.62 3.97
N THR A 304 -3.18 1.53 5.30
CA THR A 304 -3.54 0.27 5.96
C THR A 304 -5.03 -0.06 5.77
N PRO A 305 -5.40 -1.35 5.73
CA PRO A 305 -6.78 -1.74 5.58
C PRO A 305 -7.57 -1.30 6.82
N PHE A 306 -8.51 -0.37 6.65
CA PHE A 306 -9.57 -0.15 7.61
C PHE A 306 -10.63 -1.22 7.42
N VAL A 307 -10.47 -2.38 8.06
CA VAL A 307 -11.61 -3.28 8.29
C VAL A 307 -12.29 -2.75 9.55
N PRO A 308 -13.49 -2.16 9.47
CA PRO A 308 -14.27 -1.99 10.69
C PRO A 308 -14.42 -3.39 11.27
N GLU A 309 -13.84 -3.65 12.44
CA GLU A 309 -13.88 -4.99 13.01
C GLU A 309 -15.32 -5.51 12.91
N PRO A 310 -15.58 -6.71 12.35
CA PRO A 310 -16.94 -7.23 12.21
C PRO A 310 -17.70 -7.17 13.54
N GLY A 311 -16.99 -7.29 14.65
CA GLY A 311 -17.49 -7.07 16.01
C GLY A 311 -18.06 -5.67 16.23
N THR A 312 -17.41 -4.61 15.76
CA THR A 312 -17.86 -3.22 15.91
C THR A 312 -19.15 -2.96 15.15
N LEU A 313 -19.24 -3.41 13.89
CA LEU A 313 -20.49 -3.29 13.11
C LEU A 313 -21.61 -4.15 13.70
N THR A 314 -21.29 -5.36 14.16
CA THR A 314 -22.25 -6.24 14.82
C THR A 314 -22.74 -5.66 16.13
N MET A 315 -21.87 -5.06 16.95
CA MET A 315 -22.22 -4.44 18.22
C MET A 315 -23.04 -3.15 18.02
N ILE A 316 -22.73 -2.35 16.99
CA ILE A 316 -23.58 -1.23 16.58
C ILE A 316 -24.95 -1.76 16.13
N GLY A 317 -25.00 -2.82 15.32
CA GLY A 317 -26.23 -3.47 14.88
C GLY A 317 -27.08 -3.99 16.04
N ILE A 318 -26.48 -4.70 16.99
CA ILE A 318 -27.15 -5.22 18.19
C ILE A 318 -27.62 -4.06 19.09
N GLY A 319 -26.81 -3.02 19.24
CA GLY A 319 -27.17 -1.82 20.01
C GLY A 319 -28.40 -1.11 19.44
N VAL A 320 -28.43 -0.91 18.11
CA VAL A 320 -29.57 -0.31 17.41
C VAL A 320 -30.82 -1.19 17.48
N ALA A 321 -30.68 -2.50 17.27
CA ALA A 321 -31.78 -3.46 17.37
C ALA A 321 -32.38 -3.53 18.79
N GLY A 322 -31.53 -3.53 19.82
CA GLY A 322 -31.94 -3.51 21.23
C GLY A 322 -32.70 -2.23 21.60
N LEU A 323 -32.23 -1.07 21.13
CA LEU A 323 -32.93 0.22 21.30
C LEU A 323 -34.31 0.22 20.61
N ALA A 324 -34.41 -0.34 19.40
CA ALA A 324 -35.66 -0.43 18.66
C ALA A 324 -36.67 -1.38 19.35
N ALA A 325 -36.21 -2.54 19.85
CA ALA A 325 -37.04 -3.50 20.58
C ALA A 325 -37.59 -2.89 21.89
N ARG A 326 -36.74 -2.18 22.64
CA ARG A 326 -37.15 -1.52 23.88
C ARG A 326 -38.21 -0.44 23.66
N ARG A 327 -38.13 0.32 22.56
CA ARG A 327 -39.15 1.32 22.20
C ARG A 327 -40.50 0.70 21.86
N ARG A 328 -40.53 -0.49 21.26
CA ARG A 328 -41.79 -1.20 20.96
C ARG A 328 -42.44 -1.76 22.21
N GLY A 329 -41.66 -2.38 23.11
CA GLY A 329 -42.18 -2.94 24.37
C GLY A 329 -42.77 -1.89 25.32
N ALA A 330 -42.22 -0.68 25.33
CA ALA A 330 -42.74 0.42 26.15
C ALA A 330 -44.10 0.96 25.66
N ARG A 331 -44.43 0.84 24.37
CA ARG A 331 -45.72 1.33 23.82
C ARG A 331 -46.87 0.34 24.00
N SER A 332 -46.56 -0.95 24.17
CA SER A 332 -47.57 -1.99 24.38
C SER A 332 -48.09 -2.09 25.81
N GLY A 333 -47.49 -1.37 26.77
CA GLY A 333 -47.87 -1.40 28.18
C GLY A 333 -49.00 -0.46 28.60
N ASP A 334 -49.27 0.60 27.83
CA ASP A 334 -50.24 1.66 28.17
C ASP A 334 -51.66 1.41 27.64
N ALA A 335 -51.97 0.19 27.21
CA ALA A 335 -53.28 -0.18 26.65
C ALA A 335 -54.16 -1.01 27.60
N ARG A 336 -53.96 -0.93 28.92
CA ARG A 336 -54.83 -1.59 29.92
C ARG A 336 -55.28 -0.63 31.01
#